data_AF-A0A5K1D305-F1
#
_entry.id   AF-A0A5K1D305-F1
#
_cell.length_a   1.000
_cell.length_b   1.000
_cell.length_c   1.000
_cell.angle_alpha   90.00
_cell.angle_beta   90.00
_cell.angle_gamma   90.00
#
_symmetry.space_group_name_H-M   'P 1'
#
loop_
_entity.id
_entity.type
_entity.pdbx_description
1 polymer ?
#
loop_
_entity_poly.entity_id
_entity_poly.type
_entity_poly.pdbx_seq_one_letter_code
_entity_poly.pdbx_strand_id
1 'polypeptide(L)'
;VRRRAVVPSLHRKYLSTIVDQVFCKCAERLVDKLKSEASIGSAVNMEQKFSQLTLDVIGLSLFNYNFDSLTSDSPVINAVYTALKEAESRSTDILPYWK
;
A
#
# COMPACT_ATOMS: atom_id res chain seq x y z
N VAL A 1 -16.92 20.30 -1.88
CA VAL A 1 -16.69 20.90 -0.54
C VAL A 1 -15.68 20.11 0.34
N ARG A 2 -15.53 18.78 0.19
CA ARG A 2 -14.64 17.96 1.06
C ARG A 2 -13.13 18.21 0.93
N ARG A 3 -12.63 18.62 -0.26
CA ARG A 3 -11.20 18.82 -0.53
C ARG A 3 -10.53 19.82 0.43
N ARG A 4 -11.18 20.95 0.75
CA ARG A 4 -10.62 21.99 1.64
C ARG A 4 -10.42 21.52 3.09
N ALA A 5 -11.17 20.51 3.53
CA ALA A 5 -11.02 19.95 4.87
C ALA A 5 -9.85 18.96 4.97
N VAL A 6 -9.49 18.29 3.87
CA VAL A 6 -8.42 17.28 3.85
C VAL A 6 -7.05 17.89 3.58
N VAL A 7 -6.95 18.89 2.70
CA VAL A 7 -5.64 19.50 2.34
C VAL A 7 -4.81 19.95 3.56
N PRO A 8 -5.37 20.56 4.61
CA PRO A 8 -4.60 20.98 5.78
C PRO A 8 -3.93 19.84 6.57
N SER A 9 -4.40 18.59 6.47
CA SER A 9 -3.78 17.47 7.19
C SER A 9 -2.39 17.12 6.64
N LEU A 10 -2.14 17.45 5.37
CA LEU A 10 -0.87 17.17 4.67
C LEU A 10 0.15 18.31 4.84
N HIS A 11 0.25 18.87 6.03
CA HIS A 11 1.21 19.94 6.34
C HIS A 11 2.66 19.42 6.48
N ARG A 12 3.66 20.30 6.34
CA ARG A 12 5.10 19.95 6.38
C ARG A 12 5.51 19.14 7.61
N LYS A 13 4.96 19.44 8.80
CA LYS A 13 5.31 18.73 10.05
C LYS A 13 4.86 17.26 10.01
N TYR A 14 3.68 17.00 9.44
CA TYR A 14 3.17 15.65 9.24
C TYR A 14 4.06 14.89 8.26
N LEU A 15 4.36 15.49 7.10
CA LEU A 15 5.23 14.85 6.10
C LEU A 15 6.61 14.50 6.68
N SER A 16 7.22 15.40 7.45
CA SER A 16 8.50 15.12 8.12
C SER A 16 8.40 13.93 9.06
N THR A 17 7.30 13.81 9.82
CA THR A 17 7.09 12.69 10.75
C THR A 17 6.84 11.37 10.02
N ILE A 18 6.08 11.41 8.91
CA ILE A 18 5.76 10.24 8.10
C ILE A 18 6.98 9.67 7.39
N VAL A 19 7.90 10.54 6.92
CA VAL A 19 9.17 10.08 6.33
C VAL A 19 9.94 9.22 7.32
N ASP A 20 10.15 9.72 8.54
CA ASP A 20 10.95 9.02 9.55
C ASP A 20 10.23 7.79 10.12
N GLN A 21 8.94 7.92 10.46
CA GLN A 21 8.21 6.88 11.21
C GLN A 21 7.58 5.81 10.32
N VAL A 22 7.26 6.14 9.06
CA VAL A 22 6.51 5.24 8.16
C VAL A 22 7.37 4.87 6.95
N PHE A 23 7.89 5.83 6.18
CA PHE A 23 8.59 5.50 4.94
C PHE A 23 9.88 4.73 5.20
N CYS A 24 10.74 5.24 6.09
CA CYS A 24 11.99 4.55 6.46
C CYS A 24 11.70 3.16 7.05
N LYS A 25 10.77 3.07 8.00
CA LYS A 25 10.41 1.82 8.67
C LYS A 25 9.87 0.75 7.71
N CYS A 26 8.99 1.12 6.79
CA CYS A 26 8.45 0.19 5.81
C CYS A 26 9.50 -0.22 4.77
N ALA A 27 10.39 0.70 4.36
CA ALA A 27 11.50 0.40 3.46
C ALA A 27 12.50 -0.58 4.09
N GLU A 28 12.85 -0.39 5.37
CA GLU A 28 13.71 -1.32 6.11
C GLU A 28 13.09 -2.71 6.19
N ARG A 29 11.79 -2.81 6.51
CA ARG A 29 11.06 -4.10 6.51
C ARG A 29 11.09 -4.81 5.15
N LEU A 30 10.96 -4.05 4.07
CA LEU A 30 11.06 -4.62 2.72
C LEU A 30 12.48 -5.16 2.48
N VAL A 31 13.51 -4.38 2.80
CA VAL A 31 14.92 -4.77 2.64
C VAL A 31 15.23 -6.03 3.45
N ASP A 32 14.73 -6.15 4.67
CA ASP A 32 14.97 -7.34 5.49
C ASP A 32 14.36 -8.62 4.89
N LYS A 33 13.20 -8.51 4.22
CA LYS A 33 12.63 -9.63 3.45
C LYS A 33 13.44 -9.96 2.22
N LEU A 34 13.88 -8.94 1.49
CA LEU A 34 14.73 -9.14 0.32
C LEU A 34 16.08 -9.76 0.70
N LYS A 35 16.64 -9.46 1.88
CA LYS A 35 17.86 -10.13 2.39
C LYS A 35 17.64 -11.63 2.57
N SER A 36 16.51 -12.05 3.14
CA SER A 36 16.21 -13.48 3.29
C SER A 36 16.09 -14.18 1.93
N GLU A 37 15.41 -13.58 0.96
CA GLU A 37 15.26 -14.14 -0.39
C GLU A 37 16.58 -14.10 -1.19
N ALA A 38 17.40 -13.07 -0.98
CA ALA A 38 18.74 -12.94 -1.58
C ALA A 38 19.71 -14.03 -1.08
N SER A 39 19.60 -14.44 0.19
CA SER A 39 20.42 -15.52 0.75
C SER A 39 20.14 -16.89 0.12
N ILE A 40 18.90 -17.08 -0.34
CA ILE A 40 18.43 -18.30 -1.02
C ILE A 40 18.79 -18.24 -2.52
N GLY A 41 18.99 -17.04 -3.08
CA GLY A 41 19.27 -16.82 -4.49
C GLY A 41 18.05 -16.97 -5.40
N SER A 42 16.84 -16.89 -4.84
CA SER A 42 15.59 -16.98 -5.61
C SER A 42 15.26 -15.67 -6.32
N ALA A 43 14.70 -15.75 -7.53
CA ALA A 43 14.13 -14.58 -8.19
C ALA A 43 12.93 -14.04 -7.40
N VAL A 44 12.87 -12.71 -7.24
CA VAL A 44 11.82 -12.02 -6.48
C VAL A 44 10.99 -11.15 -7.42
N ASN A 45 9.67 -11.22 -7.28
CA ASN A 45 8.78 -10.30 -7.99
C ASN A 45 8.74 -8.94 -7.27
N MET A 46 9.53 -7.99 -7.76
CA MET A 46 9.61 -6.64 -7.20
C MET A 46 8.29 -5.86 -7.32
N GLU A 47 7.48 -6.10 -8.35
CA GLU A 47 6.20 -5.41 -8.53
C GLU A 47 5.25 -5.73 -7.37
N GLN A 48 5.13 -7.01 -7.03
CA GLN A 48 4.31 -7.45 -5.90
C GLN A 48 4.81 -6.88 -4.57
N LYS A 49 6.14 -6.91 -4.35
CA LYS A 49 6.74 -6.38 -3.11
C LYS A 49 6.53 -4.87 -2.97
N PHE A 50 6.61 -4.11 -4.05
CA PHE A 50 6.32 -2.67 -4.03
C PHE A 50 4.82 -2.38 -3.86
N SER A 51 3.94 -3.19 -4.44
CA SER A 51 2.50 -3.10 -4.22
C SER A 51 2.15 -3.26 -2.73
N GLN A 52 2.72 -4.27 -2.07
CA GLN A 52 2.57 -4.49 -0.62
C GLN A 52 3.15 -3.33 0.20
N LEU A 53 4.37 -2.87 -0.14
CA LEU A 53 5.01 -1.75 0.56
C LEU A 53 4.13 -0.49 0.55
N THR A 54 3.61 -0.12 -0.62
CA THR A 54 2.80 1.10 -0.75
C THR A 54 1.45 0.99 -0.02
N LEU A 55 0.87 -0.22 0.04
CA LEU A 55 -0.35 -0.48 0.81
C LEU A 55 -0.12 -0.32 2.33
N ASP A 56 1.00 -0.82 2.85
CA ASP A 56 1.36 -0.66 4.26
C ASP A 56 1.63 0.81 4.61
N VAL A 57 2.34 1.53 3.73
CA VAL A 57 2.64 2.95 3.90
C VAL A 57 1.38 3.80 3.97
N ILE A 58 0.41 3.60 3.07
CA ILE A 58 -0.83 4.39 3.09
C ILE A 58 -1.71 4.05 4.30
N GLY A 59 -1.72 2.79 4.75
CA GLY A 59 -2.43 2.37 5.96
C GLY A 59 -1.92 3.03 7.23
N LEU A 60 -0.60 3.03 7.40
CA LEU A 60 0.06 3.68 8.53
C LEU A 60 -0.08 5.21 8.46
N SER A 61 0.00 5.79 7.26
CA SER A 61 -0.09 7.24 7.10
C SER A 61 -1.49 7.78 7.39
N LEU A 62 -2.54 7.14 6.86
CA LEU A 62 -3.91 7.64 6.99
C LEU A 62 -4.61 7.20 8.27
N PHE A 63 -4.40 5.95 8.68
CA PHE A 63 -5.17 5.32 9.76
C PHE A 63 -4.32 4.92 10.97
N ASN A 64 -2.99 5.11 10.88
CA ASN A 64 -2.04 4.54 11.84
C ASN A 64 -2.26 3.03 12.04
N TYR A 65 -2.70 2.34 10.98
CA TYR A 65 -2.99 0.91 10.97
C TYR A 65 -1.94 0.18 10.14
N ASN A 66 -1.29 -0.80 10.76
CA ASN A 66 -0.34 -1.65 10.05
C ASN A 66 -1.08 -2.82 9.41
N PHE A 67 -1.24 -2.81 8.09
CA PHE A 67 -1.79 -3.95 7.37
C PHE A 67 -0.86 -5.17 7.40
N ASP A 68 0.45 -4.93 7.55
CA ASP A 68 1.50 -5.95 7.54
C ASP A 68 1.41 -6.87 6.30
N SER A 69 1.06 -6.29 5.17
CA SER A 69 0.83 -6.99 3.90
C SER A 69 2.10 -7.60 3.33
N LEU A 70 3.26 -7.13 3.76
CA LEU A 70 4.53 -7.77 3.47
C LEU A 70 4.62 -9.16 4.10
N THR A 71 3.99 -9.41 5.27
CA THR A 71 4.24 -10.60 6.13
C THR A 71 3.17 -11.67 5.98
N SER A 72 1.91 -11.28 5.90
CA SER A 72 0.81 -12.23 5.80
C SER A 72 -0.35 -11.65 5.01
N ASP A 73 -0.98 -12.49 4.20
CA ASP A 73 -2.22 -12.13 3.53
C ASP A 73 -3.38 -12.07 4.54
N SER A 74 -4.06 -10.93 4.59
CA SER A 74 -5.24 -10.69 5.41
C SER A 74 -6.48 -10.62 4.51
N PRO A 75 -7.66 -11.04 4.98
CA PRO A 75 -8.91 -10.92 4.21
C PRO A 75 -9.19 -9.47 3.76
N VAL A 76 -8.74 -8.48 4.55
CA VAL A 76 -8.85 -7.07 4.19
C VAL A 76 -7.94 -6.68 3.01
N ILE A 77 -6.75 -7.27 2.91
CA ILE A 77 -5.82 -7.01 1.80
C ILE A 77 -6.42 -7.57 0.50
N ASN A 78 -6.97 -8.78 0.56
CA ASN A 78 -7.66 -9.37 -0.58
C ASN A 78 -8.85 -8.52 -1.04
N ALA A 79 -9.65 -8.01 -0.10
CA ALA A 79 -10.76 -7.12 -0.42
C ALA A 79 -10.31 -5.82 -1.14
N VAL A 80 -9.16 -5.24 -0.75
CA VAL A 80 -8.59 -4.07 -1.42
C VAL A 80 -8.23 -4.40 -2.88
N TYR A 81 -7.54 -5.53 -3.12
CA TYR A 81 -7.19 -5.94 -4.47
C TYR A 81 -8.42 -6.28 -5.32
N THR A 82 -9.43 -6.93 -4.75
CA THR A 82 -10.71 -7.19 -5.44
C THR A 82 -11.40 -5.89 -5.84
N ALA A 83 -11.47 -4.90 -4.94
CA ALA A 83 -12.08 -3.61 -5.23
C ALA A 83 -11.32 -2.85 -6.33
N LEU A 84 -9.99 -2.90 -6.34
CA LEU A 84 -9.17 -2.31 -7.40
C LEU A 84 -9.41 -3.01 -8.75
N LYS A 85 -9.48 -4.35 -8.76
CA LYS A 85 -9.70 -5.11 -9.98
C LYS A 85 -11.08 -4.86 -10.57
N GLU A 86 -12.09 -4.77 -9.72
CA GLU A 86 -13.45 -4.42 -10.13
C GLU A 86 -13.51 -3.00 -10.72
N ALA A 87 -12.86 -2.02 -10.08
CA ALA A 87 -12.79 -0.65 -10.60
C ALA A 87 -12.11 -0.58 -11.97
N GLU A 88 -11.05 -1.37 -12.18
CA GLU A 88 -10.40 -1.52 -13.48
C GLU A 88 -11.35 -2.14 -14.51
N SER A 89 -12.00 -3.27 -14.20
CA SER A 89 -12.93 -3.95 -15.12
C SER A 89 -14.05 -3.02 -15.59
N ARG A 90 -14.66 -2.26 -14.67
CA ARG A 90 -15.74 -1.32 -14.98
C ARG A 90 -15.33 -0.20 -15.93
N SER A 91 -14.03 0.10 -16.03
CA SER A 91 -13.51 1.11 -16.95
C SER A 91 -13.37 0.58 -18.39
N THR A 92 -13.25 -0.74 -18.55
CA THR A 92 -13.08 -1.42 -19.84
C THR A 92 -14.35 -2.11 -20.34
N ASP A 93 -15.35 -2.29 -19.49
CA ASP A 93 -16.61 -2.95 -19.85
C ASP A 93 -17.34 -2.18 -20.96
N ILE A 94 -17.66 -2.89 -22.04
CA ILE A 94 -18.37 -2.35 -23.21
C ILE A 94 -19.79 -1.89 -22.82
N LEU A 95 -20.43 -2.60 -21.89
CA LEU A 95 -21.77 -2.29 -21.40
C LEU A 95 -21.74 -2.16 -19.86
N PRO A 96 -22.13 -1.02 -19.28
CA PRO A 96 -22.15 -0.82 -17.84
C PRO A 96 -23.38 -1.51 -17.22
N TYR A 97 -23.32 -2.82 -17.00
CA TYR A 97 -24.39 -3.63 -16.40
C TYR A 97 -24.54 -3.44 -14.88
N TRP A 98 -23.55 -2.82 -14.24
CA TRP A 98 -23.49 -2.55 -12.79
C TRP A 98 -24.23 -1.26 -12.38
N LYS A 99 -24.91 -0.61 -13.33
CA LYS A 99 -25.74 0.57 -13.12
C LYS A 99 -27.20 0.22 -12.91
#